data_AF-A0A971UGQ5-F1
#
_entry.id   AF-A0A971UGQ5-F1
#
_cell.length_a   1.000
_cell.length_b   1.000
_cell.length_c   1.000
_cell.angle_alpha   90.00
_cell.angle_beta   90.00
_cell.angle_gamma   90.00
#
_symmetry.space_group_name_H-M   'P 1'
#
loop_
_entity.id
_entity.type
_entity.pdbx_description
1 polymer ?
#
loop_
_entity_poly.entity_id
_entity_poly.type
_entity_poly.pdbx_seq_one_letter_code
_entity_poly.pdbx_strand_id
1 'polypeptide(L)'
;MVTNGLERTFRLLLETANEAAVPVLLPALDAPDPAIQEEAFQTMLERHQGASQQVLIERWHRLTERWRLQVAQHPGWVARAVRSAIFHPDPAVCANGCDALLYIREFELIPTLVAGIEEVNNPHAPLLAQTLLSLSELLQEEIAGPRDKPRLQDPVRICDQVLPSIERAVERYARHRCREAVEAFLVLAGSENPVLKQVLAEPRHPAYLVLVDILRTSPRMAIIRLVLNLLESRLAPPVAMHVVAHRTDMPFVRKLLSRIGDAMPDALRANLRRVDAVDWLQDSLHLLDTLTEKEQAAAVALAVSSNMNRLCAFEVLKHVLTSGRTAARRVAAAALADFGGAEANQLAVQGVQDPDPQVQASMVVQLRDRGIPGAISQLIHLLDSRHAVVREAAQSCLTEFNFGRYITAFDLMDEKIRSSTGMLVMRIDPHATGALADELKSRTRTRRLRGLEAAVAMDAVPLVEPLIIALLGDPDHFVRSEAARALAYCNTPLALQSLQEARHDRSAAVRDAAEQSLRKLSADGTMTTAGSWITALQELEDSPLIDPLATDAGPGKEGVW
;
A
#
# COMPACT_ATOMS: atom_id res chain seq x y z
N MET A 1 -19.23 62.75 30.02
CA MET A 1 -18.93 62.37 31.41
C MET A 1 -19.99 61.40 31.98
N VAL A 2 -20.37 60.34 31.25
CA VAL A 2 -21.33 59.31 31.74
C VAL A 2 -20.61 58.01 32.16
N THR A 3 -19.32 57.89 31.83
CA THR A 3 -18.50 56.69 32.05
C THR A 3 -18.21 56.36 33.51
N ASN A 4 -18.12 57.35 34.41
CA ASN A 4 -17.71 57.12 35.80
C ASN A 4 -18.82 56.48 36.67
N GLY A 5 -20.11 56.65 36.30
CA GLY A 5 -21.23 56.10 37.08
C GLY A 5 -21.50 54.63 36.80
N LEU A 6 -21.52 54.25 35.51
CA LEU A 6 -21.70 52.86 35.08
C LEU A 6 -20.52 51.99 35.52
N GLU A 7 -19.29 52.44 35.28
CA GLU A 7 -18.08 51.72 35.69
C GLU A 7 -18.04 51.49 37.21
N ARG A 8 -18.42 52.49 38.02
CA ARG A 8 -18.54 52.32 39.48
C ARG A 8 -19.63 51.33 39.87
N THR A 9 -20.74 51.31 39.12
CA THR A 9 -21.86 50.41 39.39
C THR A 9 -21.47 48.96 39.10
N PHE A 10 -20.88 48.68 37.94
CA PHE A 10 -20.41 47.35 37.59
C PHE A 10 -19.26 46.89 38.47
N ARG A 11 -18.33 47.78 38.87
CA ARG A 11 -17.30 47.46 39.85
C ARG A 11 -17.89 47.04 41.21
N LEU A 12 -18.90 47.76 41.70
CA LEU A 12 -19.61 47.38 42.93
C LEU A 12 -20.33 46.03 42.77
N LEU A 13 -20.98 45.81 41.62
CA LEU A 13 -21.67 44.56 41.31
C LEU A 13 -20.69 43.41 41.08
N LEU A 14 -19.44 43.65 40.72
CA LEU A 14 -18.38 42.65 40.63
C LEU A 14 -17.86 42.27 42.02
N GLU A 15 -17.49 43.27 42.83
CA GLU A 15 -16.84 43.09 44.13
C GLU A 15 -17.78 42.57 45.24
N THR A 16 -19.09 42.79 45.11
CA THR A 16 -20.05 42.40 46.15
C THR A 16 -20.23 40.87 46.26
N ALA A 17 -20.15 40.36 47.50
CA ALA A 17 -20.45 38.96 47.81
C ALA A 17 -21.96 38.63 47.79
N ASN A 18 -22.83 39.64 47.64
CA ASN A 18 -24.28 39.44 47.64
C ASN A 18 -24.78 38.87 46.31
N GLU A 19 -25.43 37.71 46.34
CA GLU A 19 -26.00 37.06 45.15
C GLU A 19 -27.15 37.87 44.51
N ALA A 20 -27.75 38.81 45.25
CA ALA A 20 -28.74 39.74 44.70
C ALA A 20 -28.19 40.65 43.59
N ALA A 21 -26.86 40.72 43.40
CA ALA A 21 -26.26 41.37 42.23
C ALA A 21 -26.62 40.67 40.91
N VAL A 22 -26.83 39.35 40.91
CA VAL A 22 -27.12 38.59 39.68
C VAL A 22 -28.50 38.94 39.10
N PRO A 23 -29.59 38.99 39.89
CA PRO A 23 -30.88 39.53 39.43
C PRO A 23 -30.83 40.97 38.91
N VAL A 24 -29.87 41.79 39.37
CA VAL A 24 -29.68 43.18 38.88
C VAL A 24 -28.94 43.19 37.54
N LEU A 25 -27.95 42.32 37.37
CA LEU A 25 -27.18 42.17 36.12
C LEU A 25 -28.02 41.51 35.01
N LEU A 26 -29.00 40.67 35.35
CA LEU A 26 -29.80 39.91 34.38
C LEU A 26 -30.56 40.80 33.37
N PRO A 27 -31.33 41.83 33.79
CA PRO A 27 -31.95 42.77 32.83
C PRO A 27 -30.92 43.60 32.05
N ALA A 28 -29.73 43.83 32.61
CA ALA A 28 -28.68 44.60 31.95
C ALA A 28 -28.09 43.85 30.74
N LEU A 29 -28.11 42.51 30.74
CA LEU A 29 -27.79 41.70 29.56
C LEU A 29 -28.76 41.91 28.39
N ASP A 30 -30.00 42.35 28.66
CA ASP A 30 -31.04 42.63 27.67
C ASP A 30 -31.20 44.14 27.39
N ALA A 31 -30.31 44.97 27.93
CA ALA A 31 -30.38 46.42 27.75
C ALA A 31 -30.24 46.79 26.26
N PRO A 32 -30.89 47.87 25.78
CA PRO A 32 -30.74 48.31 24.38
C PRO A 32 -29.35 48.86 24.06
N ASP A 33 -28.56 49.22 25.08
CA ASP A 33 -27.20 49.74 24.93
C ASP A 33 -26.16 48.61 24.95
N PRO A 34 -25.41 48.38 23.84
CA PRO A 34 -24.37 47.35 23.77
C PRO A 34 -23.26 47.49 24.82
N ALA A 35 -22.96 48.72 25.27
CA ALA A 35 -21.92 48.92 26.29
C ALA A 35 -22.36 48.38 27.65
N ILE A 36 -23.65 48.53 27.99
CA ILE A 36 -24.24 48.00 29.22
C ILE A 36 -24.32 46.47 29.14
N GLN A 37 -24.69 45.92 27.97
CA GLN A 37 -24.72 44.47 27.75
C GLN A 37 -23.33 43.83 27.95
N GLU A 38 -22.29 44.42 27.35
CA GLU A 38 -20.93 43.90 27.44
C GLU A 38 -20.40 43.99 28.88
N GLU A 39 -20.55 45.11 29.57
CA GLU A 39 -20.11 45.22 30.97
C GLU A 39 -20.90 44.29 31.91
N ALA A 40 -22.20 44.10 31.68
CA ALA A 40 -22.99 43.13 32.44
C ALA A 40 -22.50 41.70 32.23
N PHE A 41 -22.19 41.32 30.98
CA PHE A 41 -21.65 40.01 30.66
C PHE A 41 -20.25 39.80 31.28
N GLN A 42 -19.32 40.75 31.11
CA GLN A 42 -17.98 40.65 31.71
C GLN A 42 -18.07 40.57 33.24
N THR A 43 -18.92 41.38 33.86
CA THR A 43 -19.16 41.32 35.31
C THR A 43 -19.68 39.96 35.74
N MET A 44 -20.59 39.33 34.98
CA MET A 44 -21.07 37.98 35.29
C MET A 44 -19.98 36.91 35.12
N LEU A 45 -19.12 37.04 34.11
CA LEU A 45 -18.04 36.10 33.81
C LEU A 45 -16.93 36.13 34.87
N GLU A 46 -16.54 37.34 35.30
CA GLU A 46 -15.49 37.55 36.32
C GLU A 46 -15.98 37.18 37.73
N ARG A 47 -17.29 37.13 37.96
CA ARG A 47 -17.85 36.66 39.24
C ARG A 47 -17.68 35.15 39.39
N HIS A 48 -17.02 34.73 40.46
CA HIS A 48 -16.83 33.32 40.83
C HIS A 48 -18.04 32.65 41.51
N GLN A 49 -19.20 33.31 41.55
CA GLN A 49 -20.39 32.81 42.24
C GLN A 49 -21.25 31.94 41.31
N GLY A 50 -21.81 30.86 41.85
CA GLY A 50 -22.59 29.89 41.07
C GLY A 50 -23.85 30.45 40.40
N ALA A 51 -24.45 31.50 40.97
CA ALA A 51 -25.65 32.13 40.43
C ALA A 51 -25.43 32.77 39.05
N SER A 52 -24.29 33.44 38.82
CA SER A 52 -23.96 34.02 37.50
C SER A 52 -23.82 32.94 36.44
N GLN A 53 -23.12 31.85 36.79
CA GLN A 53 -22.91 30.70 35.91
C GLN A 53 -24.24 30.05 35.52
N GLN A 54 -25.15 29.87 36.49
CA GLN A 54 -26.46 29.29 36.26
C GLN A 54 -27.29 30.13 35.28
N VAL A 55 -27.34 31.45 35.49
CA VAL A 55 -28.08 32.37 34.61
C VAL A 55 -27.55 32.33 33.17
N LEU A 56 -26.23 32.31 32.99
CA LEU A 56 -25.63 32.23 31.65
C LEU A 56 -25.95 30.91 30.95
N ILE A 57 -25.93 29.79 31.68
CA ILE A 57 -26.31 28.48 31.13
C ILE A 57 -27.81 28.41 30.83
N GLU A 58 -28.69 28.86 31.71
CA GLU A 58 -30.14 28.89 31.46
C GLU A 58 -30.52 29.72 30.22
N ARG A 59 -29.68 30.67 29.83
CA ARG A 59 -29.87 31.55 28.68
C ARG A 59 -28.90 31.28 27.53
N TRP A 60 -28.25 30.12 27.51
CA TRP A 60 -27.20 29.79 26.54
C TRP A 60 -27.60 30.06 25.08
N HIS A 61 -28.80 29.64 24.68
CA HIS A 61 -29.36 29.86 23.34
C HIS A 61 -29.45 31.35 22.95
N ARG A 62 -29.54 32.28 23.91
CA ARG A 62 -29.60 33.73 23.66
C ARG A 62 -28.23 34.41 23.64
N LEU A 63 -27.19 33.75 24.15
CA LEU A 63 -25.84 34.32 24.13
C LEU A 63 -25.33 34.44 22.70
N THR A 64 -24.64 35.54 22.41
CA THR A 64 -23.95 35.75 21.13
C THR A 64 -22.77 34.79 20.99
N GLU A 65 -22.34 34.53 19.76
CA GLU A 65 -21.18 33.64 19.51
C GLU A 65 -19.91 34.15 20.19
N ARG A 66 -19.70 35.47 20.23
CA ARG A 66 -18.59 36.11 20.94
C ARG A 66 -18.61 35.79 22.44
N TRP A 67 -19.77 35.90 23.09
CA TRP A 67 -19.90 35.60 24.52
C TRP A 67 -19.72 34.11 24.82
N ARG A 68 -20.25 33.23 23.96
CA ARG A 68 -20.01 31.78 24.09
C ARG A 68 -18.51 31.45 23.99
N LEU A 69 -17.79 32.07 23.06
CA LEU A 69 -16.33 31.94 22.95
C LEU A 69 -15.61 32.41 24.22
N GLN A 70 -16.03 33.52 24.81
CA GLN A 70 -15.45 34.01 26.06
C GLN A 70 -15.70 33.03 27.21
N VAL A 71 -16.91 32.49 27.37
CA VAL A 71 -17.16 31.43 28.37
C VAL A 71 -16.26 30.21 28.14
N ALA A 72 -16.09 29.78 26.88
CA ALA A 72 -15.26 28.63 26.53
C ALA A 72 -13.75 28.84 26.80
N GLN A 73 -13.28 30.08 26.99
CA GLN A 73 -11.89 30.38 27.38
C GLN A 73 -11.62 30.13 28.87
N HIS A 74 -12.63 29.80 29.68
CA HIS A 74 -12.52 29.51 31.10
C HIS A 74 -12.90 28.05 31.43
N PRO A 75 -12.00 27.07 31.21
CA PRO A 75 -12.28 25.66 31.50
C PRO A 75 -12.69 25.42 32.95
N GLY A 76 -13.68 24.56 33.15
CA GLY A 76 -14.25 24.19 34.44
C GLY A 76 -15.15 25.26 35.07
N TRP A 77 -15.21 26.48 34.53
CA TRP A 77 -15.94 27.60 35.15
C TRP A 77 -17.44 27.31 35.24
N VAL A 78 -18.07 26.84 34.14
CA VAL A 78 -19.51 26.52 34.14
C VAL A 78 -19.84 25.09 34.56
N ALA A 79 -18.87 24.26 34.94
CA ALA A 79 -19.10 22.83 35.10
C ALA A 79 -20.22 22.51 36.12
N ARG A 80 -20.31 23.30 37.20
CA ARG A 80 -21.38 23.18 38.20
C ARG A 80 -22.74 23.62 37.64
N ALA A 81 -22.79 24.72 36.89
CA ALA A 81 -24.02 25.23 36.29
C ALA A 81 -24.56 24.29 35.20
N VAL A 82 -23.68 23.74 34.36
CA VAL A 82 -24.03 22.71 33.37
C VAL A 82 -24.57 21.46 34.05
N ARG A 83 -23.91 20.97 35.13
CA ARG A 83 -24.43 19.84 35.91
C ARG A 83 -25.83 20.13 36.46
N SER A 84 -26.07 21.34 36.98
CA SER A 84 -27.40 21.73 37.46
C SER A 84 -28.44 21.79 36.34
N ALA A 85 -28.05 22.28 35.16
CA ALA A 85 -28.92 22.39 34.00
C ALA A 85 -29.34 21.02 33.45
N ILE A 86 -28.44 20.03 33.44
CA ILE A 86 -28.71 18.66 32.98
C ILE A 86 -29.87 17.99 33.75
N PHE A 87 -29.96 18.24 35.06
CA PHE A 87 -31.04 17.69 35.90
C PHE A 87 -32.21 18.67 36.11
N HIS A 88 -32.23 19.78 35.37
CA HIS A 88 -33.28 20.77 35.52
C HIS A 88 -34.61 20.25 34.94
N PRO A 89 -35.75 20.45 35.62
CA PRO A 89 -37.05 19.94 35.14
C PRO A 89 -37.51 20.57 33.82
N ASP A 90 -37.09 21.80 33.54
CA ASP A 90 -37.37 22.48 32.26
C ASP A 90 -36.50 21.91 31.11
N PRO A 91 -37.11 21.32 30.06
CA PRO A 91 -36.38 20.83 28.88
C PRO A 91 -35.51 21.88 28.19
N ALA A 92 -35.92 23.16 28.18
CA ALA A 92 -35.16 24.21 27.54
C ALA A 92 -33.84 24.48 28.26
N VAL A 93 -33.84 24.42 29.60
CA VAL A 93 -32.65 24.57 30.42
C VAL A 93 -31.72 23.36 30.26
N CYS A 94 -32.27 22.14 30.22
CA CYS A 94 -31.48 20.94 29.92
C CYS A 94 -30.83 21.01 28.54
N ALA A 95 -31.56 21.44 27.50
CA ALA A 95 -31.03 21.66 26.16
C ALA A 95 -29.89 22.67 26.15
N ASN A 96 -30.07 23.81 26.80
CA ASN A 96 -29.02 24.81 26.94
C ASN A 96 -27.77 24.26 27.65
N GLY A 97 -27.95 23.46 28.70
CA GLY A 97 -26.85 22.78 29.38
C GLY A 97 -26.09 21.81 28.48
N CYS A 98 -26.81 21.01 27.68
CA CYS A 98 -26.22 20.08 26.73
C CYS A 98 -25.48 20.79 25.58
N ASP A 99 -26.06 21.86 25.04
CA ASP A 99 -25.45 22.69 24.00
C ASP A 99 -24.18 23.38 24.52
N ALA A 100 -24.23 23.91 25.73
CA ALA A 100 -23.07 24.52 26.38
C ALA A 100 -21.96 23.49 26.61
N LEU A 101 -22.32 22.30 27.07
CA LEU A 101 -21.38 21.19 27.28
C LEU A 101 -20.64 20.80 25.99
N LEU A 102 -21.35 20.65 24.88
CA LEU A 102 -20.76 20.34 23.58
C LEU A 102 -19.87 21.47 23.04
N TYR A 103 -20.30 22.72 23.24
CA TYR A 103 -19.55 23.88 22.78
C TYR A 103 -18.24 24.07 23.55
N ILE A 104 -18.27 23.94 24.87
CA ILE A 104 -17.13 24.17 25.76
C ILE A 104 -16.21 22.95 25.81
N ARG A 105 -16.74 21.76 25.50
CA ARG A 105 -16.01 20.47 25.52
C ARG A 105 -15.56 20.06 26.92
N GLU A 106 -16.45 20.22 27.90
CA GLU A 106 -16.22 19.78 29.29
C GLU A 106 -16.39 18.27 29.43
N PHE A 107 -15.43 17.50 28.90
CA PHE A 107 -15.48 16.04 28.87
C PHE A 107 -15.63 15.38 30.25
N GLU A 108 -15.12 16.03 31.32
CA GLU A 108 -15.24 15.55 32.71
C GLU A 108 -16.71 15.41 33.18
N LEU A 109 -17.68 15.98 32.46
CA LEU A 109 -19.10 15.84 32.75
C LEU A 109 -19.78 14.63 32.09
N ILE A 110 -19.06 13.82 31.31
CA ILE A 110 -19.57 12.55 30.77
C ILE A 110 -20.26 11.66 31.84
N PRO A 111 -19.68 11.44 33.04
CA PRO A 111 -20.34 10.67 34.10
C PRO A 111 -21.68 11.26 34.56
N THR A 112 -21.86 12.58 34.42
CA THR A 112 -23.10 13.28 34.76
C THR A 112 -24.20 12.95 33.76
N LEU A 113 -23.87 12.94 32.46
CA LEU A 113 -24.80 12.51 31.40
C LEU A 113 -25.20 11.05 31.59
N VAL A 114 -24.24 10.17 31.88
CA VAL A 114 -24.51 8.74 32.16
C VAL A 114 -25.48 8.58 33.33
N ALA A 115 -25.27 9.30 34.43
CA ALA A 115 -26.17 9.26 35.59
C ALA A 115 -27.61 9.68 35.22
N GLY A 116 -27.77 10.73 34.41
CA GLY A 116 -29.09 11.17 33.93
C GLY A 116 -29.75 10.17 32.99
N ILE A 117 -28.99 9.43 32.16
CA ILE A 117 -29.51 8.37 31.28
C ILE A 117 -29.97 7.14 32.09
N GLU A 118 -29.26 6.80 33.17
CA GLU A 118 -29.62 5.67 34.05
C GLU A 118 -30.82 5.98 34.97
N GLU A 119 -31.19 7.24 35.12
CA GLU A 119 -32.29 7.66 35.98
C GLU A 119 -33.64 7.18 35.44
N VAL A 120 -34.42 6.51 36.31
CA VAL A 120 -35.71 5.93 35.93
C VAL A 120 -36.69 7.03 35.59
N ASN A 121 -37.30 6.95 34.40
CA ASN A 121 -38.28 7.92 33.89
C ASN A 121 -37.75 9.35 33.69
N ASN A 122 -36.44 9.54 33.48
CA ASN A 122 -35.93 10.86 33.11
C ASN A 122 -36.42 11.26 31.70
N PRO A 123 -37.25 12.31 31.56
CA PRO A 123 -37.76 12.75 30.26
C PRO A 123 -36.67 13.26 29.32
N HIS A 124 -35.53 13.69 29.87
CA HIS A 124 -34.41 14.23 29.11
C HIS A 124 -33.42 13.17 28.64
N ALA A 125 -33.59 11.90 29.05
CA ALA A 125 -32.65 10.82 28.74
C ALA A 125 -32.27 10.70 27.24
N PRO A 126 -33.19 10.86 26.26
CA PRO A 126 -32.83 10.83 24.84
C PRO A 126 -31.88 11.97 24.43
N LEU A 127 -32.09 13.18 24.96
CA LEU A 127 -31.21 14.31 24.71
C LEU A 127 -29.83 14.06 25.32
N LEU A 128 -29.78 13.65 26.59
CA LEU A 128 -28.53 13.34 27.29
C LEU A 128 -27.74 12.23 26.58
N ALA A 129 -28.43 11.23 26.05
CA ALA A 129 -27.86 10.13 25.27
C ALA A 129 -27.20 10.61 23.97
N GLN A 130 -27.85 11.50 23.22
CA GLN A 130 -27.26 12.11 22.03
C GLN A 130 -26.07 13.00 22.38
N THR A 131 -26.19 13.81 23.44
CA THR A 131 -25.09 14.65 23.93
C THR A 131 -23.89 13.82 24.36
N LEU A 132 -24.10 12.69 25.05
CA LEU A 132 -23.05 11.75 25.44
C LEU A 132 -22.31 11.22 24.21
N LEU A 133 -23.03 10.82 23.17
CA LEU A 133 -22.44 10.29 21.95
C LEU A 133 -21.62 11.36 21.21
N SER A 134 -22.19 12.55 20.99
CA SER A 134 -21.48 13.65 20.33
C SER A 134 -20.27 14.13 21.11
N LEU A 135 -20.35 14.20 22.43
CA LEU A 135 -19.22 14.56 23.28
C LEU A 135 -18.11 13.50 23.25
N SER A 136 -18.48 12.22 23.15
CA SER A 136 -17.54 11.10 22.99
C SER A 136 -16.83 11.14 21.63
N GLU A 137 -17.53 11.54 20.56
CA GLU A 137 -16.92 11.75 19.24
C GLU A 137 -15.90 12.89 19.27
N LEU A 138 -16.26 14.02 19.87
CA LEU A 138 -15.36 15.16 20.04
C LEU A 138 -14.11 14.78 20.85
N LEU A 139 -14.27 14.01 21.92
CA LEU A 139 -13.12 13.52 22.70
C LEU A 139 -12.22 12.62 21.85
N GLN A 140 -12.81 11.72 21.06
CA GLN A 140 -12.05 10.82 20.20
C GLN A 140 -11.31 11.56 19.06
N GLU A 141 -11.91 12.62 18.50
CA GLU A 141 -11.24 13.52 17.57
C GLU A 141 -10.05 14.22 18.22
N GLU A 142 -10.20 14.65 19.47
CA GLU A 142 -9.11 15.27 20.22
C GLU A 142 -7.96 14.31 20.54
N ILE A 143 -8.26 13.03 20.80
CA ILE A 143 -7.27 11.96 20.97
C ILE A 143 -6.54 11.68 19.66
N ALA A 144 -7.25 11.65 18.54
CA ALA A 144 -6.71 11.34 17.22
C ALA A 144 -5.98 12.51 16.54
N GLY A 145 -6.25 13.75 16.95
CA GLY A 145 -5.69 14.96 16.36
C GLY A 145 -4.21 15.20 16.69
N PRO A 146 -3.51 16.05 15.90
CA PRO A 146 -2.11 16.38 16.13
C PRO A 146 -1.90 17.08 17.50
N ARG A 147 -0.76 16.79 18.13
CA ARG A 147 -0.39 17.27 19.48
C ARG A 147 0.31 18.64 19.46
N ASP A 148 0.12 19.44 18.42
CA ASP A 148 0.94 20.62 18.11
C ASP A 148 0.74 21.82 19.06
N LYS A 149 -0.24 21.76 19.99
CA LYS A 149 -0.45 22.80 21.00
C LYS A 149 -0.30 22.22 22.41
N PRO A 150 0.36 22.93 23.34
CA PRO A 150 0.34 22.56 24.76
C PRO A 150 -1.10 22.68 25.26
N ARG A 151 -1.77 21.53 25.42
CA ARG A 151 -3.12 21.45 25.99
C ARG A 151 -3.00 21.44 27.52
N LEU A 152 -3.96 22.08 28.20
CA LEU A 152 -4.02 22.12 29.66
C LEU A 152 -4.20 20.71 30.28
N GLN A 153 -4.82 19.78 29.54
CA GLN A 153 -5.03 18.39 29.95
C GLN A 153 -4.82 17.43 28.77
N ASP A 154 -4.32 16.23 29.06
CA ASP A 154 -4.12 15.16 28.07
C ASP A 154 -5.46 14.45 27.78
N PRO A 155 -5.99 14.49 26.54
CA PRO A 155 -7.28 13.89 26.21
C PRO A 155 -7.32 12.36 26.42
N VAL A 156 -6.17 11.67 26.34
CA VAL A 156 -6.09 10.24 26.66
C VAL A 156 -6.38 10.01 28.14
N ARG A 157 -5.79 10.83 29.02
CA ARG A 157 -6.02 10.76 30.46
C ARG A 157 -7.46 11.09 30.83
N ILE A 158 -8.08 12.05 30.15
CA ILE A 158 -9.50 12.36 30.32
C ILE A 158 -10.35 11.14 29.95
N CYS A 159 -10.07 10.50 28.81
CA CYS A 159 -10.75 9.28 28.40
C CYS A 159 -10.65 8.18 29.47
N ASP A 160 -9.45 7.92 30.00
CA ASP A 160 -9.22 6.94 31.06
C ASP A 160 -10.02 7.24 32.34
N GLN A 161 -10.28 8.51 32.63
CA GLN A 161 -11.06 8.94 33.80
C GLN A 161 -12.57 8.75 33.60
N VAL A 162 -13.08 9.01 32.39
CA VAL A 162 -14.53 9.01 32.12
C VAL A 162 -15.05 7.65 31.63
N LEU A 163 -14.22 6.86 30.95
CA LEU A 163 -14.60 5.56 30.38
C LEU A 163 -15.22 4.59 31.41
N PRO A 164 -14.73 4.49 32.67
CA PRO A 164 -15.36 3.63 33.68
C PRO A 164 -16.82 3.99 34.03
N SER A 165 -17.25 5.23 33.77
CA SER A 165 -18.65 5.60 33.92
C SER A 165 -19.53 5.00 32.82
N ILE A 166 -19.06 5.04 31.57
CA ILE A 166 -19.78 4.50 30.42
C ILE A 166 -19.74 2.96 30.43
N GLU A 167 -18.64 2.35 30.86
CA GLU A 167 -18.51 0.91 31.09
C GLU A 167 -19.63 0.38 32.00
N ARG A 168 -19.83 1.02 33.16
CA ARG A 168 -20.91 0.67 34.08
C ARG A 168 -22.30 0.83 33.47
N ALA A 169 -22.49 1.81 32.58
CA ALA A 169 -23.73 1.96 31.84
C ALA A 169 -23.98 0.77 30.90
N VAL A 170 -22.94 0.30 30.19
CA VAL A 170 -23.04 -0.89 29.33
C VAL A 170 -23.38 -2.15 30.13
N GLU A 171 -22.75 -2.36 31.29
CA GLU A 171 -23.08 -3.47 32.20
C GLU A 171 -24.55 -3.40 32.67
N ARG A 172 -25.09 -2.19 32.82
CA ARG A 172 -26.47 -1.92 33.25
C ARG A 172 -27.45 -1.70 32.11
N TYR A 173 -27.06 -2.04 30.87
CA TYR A 173 -27.87 -1.82 29.67
C TYR A 173 -29.33 -2.30 29.80
N ALA A 174 -29.56 -3.41 30.51
CA ALA A 174 -30.90 -3.93 30.75
C ALA A 174 -31.87 -2.94 31.43
N ARG A 175 -31.35 -1.97 32.20
CA ARG A 175 -32.13 -0.98 32.96
C ARG A 175 -32.63 0.17 32.10
N HIS A 176 -31.78 0.69 31.23
CA HIS A 176 -32.05 1.92 30.46
C HIS A 176 -32.24 1.69 28.96
N ARG A 177 -31.72 0.59 28.41
CA ARG A 177 -31.82 0.19 26.98
C ARG A 177 -31.40 1.27 25.97
N CYS A 178 -30.51 2.18 26.38
CA CYS A 178 -30.02 3.29 25.57
C CYS A 178 -28.95 2.82 24.60
N ARG A 179 -29.21 2.92 23.29
CA ARG A 179 -28.27 2.50 22.23
C ARG A 179 -27.06 3.43 22.17
N GLU A 180 -27.30 4.73 22.27
CA GLU A 180 -26.30 5.79 22.15
C GLU A 180 -25.24 5.68 23.24
N ALA A 181 -25.61 5.22 24.45
CA ALA A 181 -24.65 4.95 25.52
C ALA A 181 -23.69 3.81 25.16
N VAL A 182 -24.18 2.74 24.52
CA VAL A 182 -23.34 1.64 24.01
C VAL A 182 -22.48 2.11 22.84
N GLU A 183 -23.02 2.96 21.97
CA GLU A 183 -22.27 3.50 20.85
C GLU A 183 -21.16 4.45 21.31
N ALA A 184 -21.44 5.32 22.29
CA ALA A 184 -20.46 6.20 22.93
C ALA A 184 -19.33 5.38 23.59
N PHE A 185 -19.68 4.28 24.26
CA PHE A 185 -18.70 3.32 24.77
C PHE A 185 -17.80 2.78 23.64
N LEU A 186 -18.36 2.32 22.52
CA LEU A 186 -17.57 1.79 21.40
C LEU A 186 -16.73 2.85 20.68
N VAL A 187 -17.11 4.12 20.74
CA VAL A 187 -16.31 5.23 20.20
C VAL A 187 -15.02 5.42 21.01
N LEU A 188 -15.09 5.28 22.33
CA LEU A 188 -13.97 5.54 23.25
C LEU A 188 -13.18 4.28 23.64
N ALA A 189 -13.82 3.11 23.66
CA ALA A 189 -13.20 1.86 24.09
C ALA A 189 -12.15 1.37 23.08
N GLY A 190 -10.99 0.97 23.59
CA GLY A 190 -9.98 0.24 22.82
C GLY A 190 -10.34 -1.24 22.63
N SER A 191 -9.68 -1.90 21.66
CA SER A 191 -9.88 -3.35 21.40
C SER A 191 -9.50 -4.24 22.59
N GLU A 192 -8.63 -3.75 23.48
CA GLU A 192 -8.19 -4.48 24.67
C GLU A 192 -9.07 -4.23 25.91
N ASN A 193 -10.14 -3.43 25.78
CA ASN A 193 -11.02 -3.09 26.89
C ASN A 193 -11.70 -4.34 27.50
N PRO A 194 -11.68 -4.51 28.84
CA PRO A 194 -12.17 -5.71 29.51
C PRO A 194 -13.69 -5.89 29.38
N VAL A 195 -14.47 -4.81 29.51
CA VAL A 195 -15.94 -4.86 29.38
C VAL A 195 -16.33 -5.22 27.95
N LEU A 196 -15.66 -4.64 26.95
CA LEU A 196 -15.89 -5.00 25.54
C LEU A 196 -15.64 -6.50 25.31
N LYS A 197 -14.50 -7.02 25.79
CA LYS A 197 -14.15 -8.44 25.66
C LYS A 197 -15.16 -9.34 26.37
N GLN A 198 -15.59 -8.96 27.57
CA GLN A 198 -16.59 -9.71 28.33
C GLN A 198 -17.92 -9.78 27.59
N VAL A 199 -18.45 -8.63 27.14
CA VAL A 199 -19.71 -8.59 26.39
C VAL A 199 -19.60 -9.43 25.12
N LEU A 200 -18.51 -9.31 24.36
CA LEU A 200 -18.30 -10.09 23.13
C LEU A 200 -18.12 -11.60 23.37
N ALA A 201 -17.67 -12.01 24.56
CA ALA A 201 -17.53 -13.41 24.95
C ALA A 201 -18.84 -14.05 25.44
N GLU A 202 -19.83 -13.24 25.86
CA GLU A 202 -21.07 -13.70 26.47
C GLU A 202 -22.30 -13.32 25.62
N PRO A 203 -22.78 -14.19 24.69
CA PRO A 203 -23.94 -13.89 23.85
C PRO A 203 -25.25 -13.64 24.60
N ARG A 204 -25.32 -14.04 25.88
CA ARG A 204 -26.47 -13.80 26.76
C ARG A 204 -26.44 -12.44 27.46
N HIS A 205 -25.33 -11.69 27.33
CA HIS A 205 -25.22 -10.37 27.93
C HIS A 205 -26.28 -9.42 27.34
N PRO A 206 -27.00 -8.62 28.16
CA PRO A 206 -28.08 -7.76 27.67
C PRO A 206 -27.66 -6.78 26.56
N ALA A 207 -26.42 -6.28 26.61
CA ALA A 207 -25.87 -5.37 25.61
C ALA A 207 -25.32 -6.06 24.34
N TYR A 208 -25.25 -7.41 24.30
CA TYR A 208 -24.58 -8.13 23.21
C TYR A 208 -25.16 -7.79 21.83
N LEU A 209 -26.48 -7.93 21.67
CA LEU A 209 -27.14 -7.75 20.37
C LEU A 209 -27.00 -6.31 19.84
N VAL A 210 -27.20 -5.31 20.71
CA VAL A 210 -27.06 -3.89 20.32
C VAL A 210 -25.61 -3.54 19.99
N LEU A 211 -24.65 -4.10 20.73
CA LEU A 211 -23.23 -3.88 20.49
C LEU A 211 -22.82 -4.46 19.13
N VAL A 212 -23.20 -5.71 18.83
CA VAL A 212 -22.92 -6.34 17.52
C VAL A 212 -23.57 -5.58 16.37
N ASP A 213 -24.81 -5.13 16.55
CA ASP A 213 -25.51 -4.31 15.55
C ASP A 213 -24.77 -3.00 15.27
N ILE A 214 -24.33 -2.28 16.31
CA ILE A 214 -23.54 -1.05 16.15
C ILE A 214 -22.21 -1.32 15.43
N LEU A 215 -21.47 -2.38 15.78
CA LEU A 215 -20.22 -2.73 15.10
C LEU A 215 -20.43 -3.01 13.60
N ARG A 216 -21.58 -3.58 13.23
CA ARG A 216 -21.95 -3.91 11.86
C ARG A 216 -22.43 -2.70 11.06
N THR A 217 -23.18 -1.77 11.66
CA THR A 217 -23.90 -0.73 10.91
C THR A 217 -23.37 0.68 11.09
N SER A 218 -22.58 0.97 12.13
CA SER A 218 -22.19 2.35 12.44
C SER A 218 -21.14 2.88 11.46
N PRO A 219 -21.38 4.02 10.79
CA PRO A 219 -20.43 4.61 9.84
C PRO A 219 -19.27 5.35 10.51
N ARG A 220 -19.27 5.44 11.85
CA ARG A 220 -18.29 6.20 12.62
C ARG A 220 -16.89 5.60 12.48
N MET A 221 -15.92 6.45 12.14
CA MET A 221 -14.54 6.03 11.90
C MET A 221 -13.89 5.40 13.15
N ALA A 222 -14.24 5.86 14.35
CA ALA A 222 -13.75 5.26 15.60
C ALA A 222 -14.15 3.78 15.72
N ILE A 223 -15.42 3.47 15.40
CA ILE A 223 -15.96 2.10 15.45
C ILE A 223 -15.39 1.24 14.32
N ILE A 224 -15.23 1.79 13.11
CA ILE A 224 -14.53 1.10 12.01
C ILE A 224 -13.12 0.71 12.43
N ARG A 225 -12.36 1.63 13.04
CA ARG A 225 -11.01 1.35 13.55
C ARG A 225 -11.05 0.29 14.66
N LEU A 226 -12.02 0.35 15.56
CA LEU A 226 -12.19 -0.66 16.61
C LEU A 226 -12.41 -2.06 16.03
N VAL A 227 -13.31 -2.22 15.05
CA VAL A 227 -13.56 -3.51 14.38
C VAL A 227 -12.27 -4.06 13.74
N LEU A 228 -11.52 -3.21 13.05
CA LEU A 228 -10.26 -3.63 12.42
C LEU A 228 -9.19 -3.99 13.47
N ASN A 229 -9.09 -3.24 14.55
CA ASN A 229 -8.16 -3.56 15.65
C ASN A 229 -8.56 -4.87 16.35
N LEU A 230 -9.87 -5.15 16.50
CA LEU A 230 -10.35 -6.44 17.00
C LEU A 230 -9.97 -7.59 16.05
N LEU A 231 -10.08 -7.38 14.73
CA LEU A 231 -9.68 -8.35 13.71
C LEU A 231 -8.16 -8.59 13.68
N GLU A 232 -7.35 -7.59 14.00
CA GLU A 232 -5.88 -7.70 14.08
C GLU A 232 -5.39 -8.37 15.37
N SER A 233 -6.25 -8.59 16.36
CA SER A 233 -5.88 -9.26 17.61
C SER A 233 -5.57 -10.74 17.41
N ARG A 234 -4.55 -11.26 18.11
CA ARG A 234 -4.22 -12.70 18.10
C ARG A 234 -5.38 -13.57 18.61
N LEU A 235 -6.20 -13.04 19.52
CA LEU A 235 -7.36 -13.69 20.09
C LEU A 235 -8.65 -12.99 19.62
N ALA A 236 -8.74 -12.72 18.32
CA ALA A 236 -9.85 -11.99 17.76
C ALA A 236 -11.19 -12.74 17.98
N PRO A 237 -12.22 -12.05 18.52
CA PRO A 237 -13.51 -12.66 18.83
C PRO A 237 -14.23 -13.07 17.54
N PRO A 238 -15.00 -14.18 17.53
CA PRO A 238 -15.74 -14.64 16.34
C PRO A 238 -16.65 -13.57 15.73
N VAL A 239 -17.19 -12.68 16.58
CA VAL A 239 -17.99 -11.52 16.16
C VAL A 239 -17.22 -10.62 15.20
N ALA A 240 -15.90 -10.43 15.37
CA ALA A 240 -15.12 -9.59 14.48
C ALA A 240 -15.09 -10.16 13.06
N MET A 241 -14.92 -11.49 12.91
CA MET A 241 -15.03 -12.16 11.59
C MET A 241 -16.42 -11.99 11.01
N HIS A 242 -17.46 -12.21 11.81
CA HIS A 242 -18.85 -12.07 11.37
C HIS A 242 -19.17 -10.64 10.90
N VAL A 243 -18.73 -9.62 11.64
CA VAL A 243 -18.93 -8.21 11.25
C VAL A 243 -18.20 -7.92 9.94
N VAL A 244 -16.94 -8.33 9.81
CA VAL A 244 -16.13 -8.10 8.59
C VAL A 244 -16.73 -8.79 7.37
N ALA A 245 -17.33 -9.97 7.55
CA ALA A 245 -17.97 -10.72 6.47
C ALA A 245 -19.16 -9.98 5.84
N HIS A 246 -20.00 -9.37 6.68
CA HIS A 246 -21.30 -8.82 6.24
C HIS A 246 -21.31 -7.30 6.05
N ARG A 247 -20.22 -6.62 6.39
CA ARG A 247 -20.15 -5.16 6.35
C ARG A 247 -19.73 -4.67 4.97
N THR A 248 -20.55 -3.82 4.36
CA THR A 248 -20.44 -3.42 2.94
C THR A 248 -20.28 -1.92 2.71
N ASP A 249 -20.29 -1.08 3.76
CA ASP A 249 -20.12 0.36 3.60
C ASP A 249 -18.72 0.76 3.14
N MET A 250 -18.64 1.68 2.18
CA MET A 250 -17.38 2.09 1.56
C MET A 250 -16.32 2.64 2.53
N PRO A 251 -16.65 3.42 3.58
CA PRO A 251 -15.66 3.84 4.57
C PRO A 251 -14.97 2.66 5.26
N PHE A 252 -15.73 1.63 5.64
CA PHE A 252 -15.18 0.39 6.18
C PHE A 252 -14.35 -0.36 5.14
N VAL A 253 -14.90 -0.60 3.94
CA VAL A 253 -14.22 -1.35 2.87
C VAL A 253 -12.86 -0.73 2.55
N ARG A 254 -12.81 0.58 2.29
CA ARG A 254 -11.54 1.27 1.99
C ARG A 254 -10.55 1.18 3.16
N LYS A 255 -11.03 1.29 4.40
CA LYS A 255 -10.15 1.20 5.57
C LYS A 255 -9.61 -0.21 5.78
N LEU A 256 -10.42 -1.25 5.58
CA LEU A 256 -9.99 -2.65 5.58
C LEU A 256 -8.94 -2.90 4.49
N LEU A 257 -9.21 -2.46 3.26
CA LEU A 257 -8.29 -2.64 2.13
C LEU A 257 -6.96 -1.91 2.35
N SER A 258 -6.98 -0.71 2.93
CA SER A 258 -5.76 0.00 3.34
C SER A 258 -4.92 -0.82 4.34
N ARG A 259 -5.54 -1.49 5.32
CA ARG A 259 -4.82 -2.36 6.27
C ARG A 259 -4.17 -3.57 5.61
N ILE A 260 -4.79 -4.08 4.54
CA ILE A 260 -4.29 -5.23 3.79
C ILE A 260 -3.15 -4.82 2.84
N GLY A 261 -3.28 -3.67 2.18
CA GLY A 261 -2.37 -3.21 1.12
C GLY A 261 -0.99 -2.73 1.58
N ASP A 262 -0.87 -2.21 2.81
CA ASP A 262 0.41 -1.64 3.30
C ASP A 262 1.41 -2.73 3.74
N ALA A 263 0.91 -3.76 4.42
CA ALA A 263 1.56 -5.04 4.74
C ALA A 263 0.60 -5.82 5.63
N MET A 264 0.02 -6.91 5.15
CA MET A 264 -0.95 -7.69 5.93
C MET A 264 -0.28 -8.33 7.15
N PRO A 265 -0.62 -7.91 8.40
CA PRO A 265 -0.06 -8.51 9.60
C PRO A 265 -0.42 -10.00 9.72
N ASP A 266 0.45 -10.81 10.33
CA ASP A 266 0.21 -12.27 10.42
C ASP A 266 -1.07 -12.61 11.19
N ALA A 267 -1.40 -11.86 12.23
CA ALA A 267 -2.64 -12.04 12.98
C ALA A 267 -3.87 -11.73 12.11
N LEU A 268 -3.83 -10.64 11.33
CA LEU A 268 -4.88 -10.31 10.37
C LEU A 268 -5.04 -11.43 9.35
N ARG A 269 -3.93 -11.92 8.76
CA ARG A 269 -3.96 -13.04 7.80
C ARG A 269 -4.58 -14.30 8.41
N ALA A 270 -4.20 -14.67 9.63
CA ALA A 270 -4.73 -15.83 10.32
C ALA A 270 -6.24 -15.70 10.61
N ASN A 271 -6.69 -14.49 10.94
CA ASN A 271 -8.10 -14.23 11.20
C ASN A 271 -8.95 -14.12 9.93
N LEU A 272 -8.40 -13.58 8.83
CA LEU A 272 -9.07 -13.57 7.53
C LEU A 272 -9.35 -14.99 7.02
N ARG A 273 -8.46 -15.96 7.27
CA ARG A 273 -8.71 -17.39 6.99
C ARG A 273 -9.89 -17.99 7.75
N ARG A 274 -10.46 -17.28 8.73
CA ARG A 274 -11.67 -17.68 9.48
C ARG A 274 -12.92 -16.94 9.00
N VAL A 275 -12.78 -16.01 8.05
CA VAL A 275 -13.87 -15.29 7.39
C VAL A 275 -14.30 -16.10 6.18
N ASP A 276 -15.54 -16.60 6.22
CA ASP A 276 -16.14 -17.52 5.25
C ASP A 276 -16.95 -16.82 4.15
N ALA A 277 -17.32 -15.56 4.35
CA ALA A 277 -17.99 -14.73 3.37
C ALA A 277 -17.43 -13.30 3.38
N VAL A 278 -17.52 -12.63 2.24
CA VAL A 278 -17.27 -11.19 2.11
C VAL A 278 -18.33 -10.66 1.16
N ASP A 279 -19.47 -10.25 1.72
CA ASP A 279 -20.72 -10.05 0.98
C ASP A 279 -20.54 -9.05 -0.17
N TRP A 280 -19.82 -7.95 0.04
CA TRP A 280 -19.60 -6.95 -1.00
C TRP A 280 -18.75 -7.45 -2.18
N LEU A 281 -17.91 -8.48 -1.98
CA LEU A 281 -17.17 -9.14 -3.07
C LEU A 281 -18.00 -10.21 -3.79
N GLN A 282 -19.06 -10.72 -3.17
CA GLN A 282 -19.94 -11.72 -3.77
C GLN A 282 -21.10 -11.06 -4.53
N ASP A 283 -21.76 -10.10 -3.89
CA ASP A 283 -23.00 -9.51 -4.39
C ASP A 283 -22.76 -8.27 -5.27
N SER A 284 -21.59 -7.66 -5.19
CA SER A 284 -21.34 -6.32 -5.74
C SER A 284 -19.93 -6.16 -6.33
N LEU A 285 -19.54 -7.07 -7.23
CA LEU A 285 -18.24 -7.01 -7.93
C LEU A 285 -17.95 -5.67 -8.63
N HIS A 286 -18.98 -4.96 -9.10
CA HIS A 286 -18.87 -3.63 -9.70
C HIS A 286 -18.25 -2.57 -8.75
N LEU A 287 -18.31 -2.78 -7.43
CA LEU A 287 -17.64 -1.90 -6.46
C LEU A 287 -16.13 -1.89 -6.67
N LEU A 288 -15.54 -2.98 -7.18
CA LEU A 288 -14.11 -3.06 -7.50
C LEU A 288 -13.69 -1.95 -8.47
N ASP A 289 -14.56 -1.53 -9.39
CA ASP A 289 -14.24 -0.51 -10.39
C ASP A 289 -14.04 0.87 -9.77
N THR A 290 -14.74 1.13 -8.66
CA THR A 290 -14.68 2.38 -7.90
C THR A 290 -13.44 2.52 -7.01
N LEU A 291 -12.71 1.42 -6.80
CA LEU A 291 -11.52 1.35 -5.95
C LEU A 291 -10.28 1.87 -6.68
N THR A 292 -9.30 2.35 -5.94
CA THR A 292 -7.96 2.69 -6.48
C THR A 292 -7.17 1.43 -6.85
N GLU A 293 -6.02 1.58 -7.53
CA GLU A 293 -5.18 0.45 -7.91
C GLU A 293 -4.68 -0.36 -6.69
N LYS A 294 -4.35 0.32 -5.58
CA LYS A 294 -3.89 -0.32 -4.34
C LYS A 294 -5.03 -1.05 -3.64
N GLU A 295 -6.21 -0.44 -3.62
CA GLU A 295 -7.41 -1.04 -3.02
C GLU A 295 -7.88 -2.27 -3.81
N GLN A 296 -7.85 -2.24 -5.16
CA GLN A 296 -8.16 -3.41 -5.97
C GLN A 296 -7.16 -4.56 -5.71
N ALA A 297 -5.86 -4.26 -5.65
CA ALA A 297 -4.84 -5.24 -5.30
C ALA A 297 -5.08 -5.86 -3.91
N ALA A 298 -5.42 -5.02 -2.93
CA ALA A 298 -5.79 -5.47 -1.58
C ALA A 298 -7.08 -6.30 -1.56
N ALA A 299 -8.04 -6.02 -2.45
CA ALA A 299 -9.28 -6.78 -2.56
C ALA A 299 -9.03 -8.20 -3.09
N VAL A 300 -8.13 -8.35 -4.07
CA VAL A 300 -7.65 -9.67 -4.51
C VAL A 300 -6.96 -10.41 -3.36
N ALA A 301 -6.07 -9.73 -2.63
CA ALA A 301 -5.40 -10.33 -1.47
C ALA A 301 -6.40 -10.75 -0.37
N LEU A 302 -7.45 -9.95 -0.12
CA LEU A 302 -8.54 -10.29 0.78
C LEU A 302 -9.27 -11.55 0.32
N ALA A 303 -9.66 -11.61 -0.96
CA ALA A 303 -10.36 -12.75 -1.54
C ALA A 303 -9.56 -14.05 -1.37
N VAL A 304 -8.27 -14.02 -1.70
CA VAL A 304 -7.37 -15.19 -1.66
C VAL A 304 -6.98 -15.60 -0.23
N SER A 305 -6.84 -14.64 0.69
CA SER A 305 -6.44 -14.92 2.08
C SER A 305 -7.60 -15.31 3.00
N SER A 306 -8.83 -15.03 2.58
CA SER A 306 -10.04 -15.44 3.29
C SER A 306 -10.42 -16.90 3.00
N ASN A 307 -11.35 -17.43 3.78
CA ASN A 307 -11.95 -18.74 3.54
C ASN A 307 -13.26 -18.65 2.76
N MET A 308 -13.40 -17.61 1.92
CA MET A 308 -14.55 -17.48 1.04
C MET A 308 -14.60 -18.60 0.00
N ASN A 309 -15.80 -18.81 -0.58
CA ASN A 309 -15.98 -19.76 -1.66
C ASN A 309 -14.96 -19.51 -2.79
N ARG A 310 -14.24 -20.57 -3.19
CA ARG A 310 -13.19 -20.50 -4.21
C ARG A 310 -13.71 -19.98 -5.56
N LEU A 311 -14.96 -20.26 -5.93
CA LEU A 311 -15.59 -19.71 -7.12
C LEU A 311 -15.78 -18.20 -7.01
N CYS A 312 -16.24 -17.70 -5.86
CA CYS A 312 -16.37 -16.26 -5.63
C CYS A 312 -15.01 -15.55 -5.68
N ALA A 313 -13.98 -16.13 -5.04
CA ALA A 313 -12.63 -15.61 -5.14
C ALA A 313 -12.12 -15.58 -6.59
N PHE A 314 -12.41 -16.63 -7.37
CA PHE A 314 -12.08 -16.68 -8.78
C PHE A 314 -12.79 -15.60 -9.60
N GLU A 315 -14.08 -15.31 -9.36
CA GLU A 315 -14.79 -14.22 -10.03
C GLU A 315 -14.18 -12.84 -9.73
N VAL A 316 -13.69 -12.62 -8.50
CA VAL A 316 -12.92 -11.41 -8.15
C VAL A 316 -11.64 -11.33 -8.98
N LEU A 317 -10.87 -12.41 -9.06
CA LEU A 317 -9.63 -12.46 -9.87
C LEU A 317 -9.92 -12.20 -11.34
N LYS A 318 -10.95 -12.85 -11.89
CA LYS A 318 -11.38 -12.72 -13.28
C LYS A 318 -11.75 -11.26 -13.59
N HIS A 319 -12.60 -10.64 -12.78
CA HIS A 319 -12.99 -9.24 -12.94
C HIS A 319 -11.78 -8.30 -12.93
N VAL A 320 -10.87 -8.49 -11.97
CA VAL A 320 -9.65 -7.67 -11.87
C VAL A 320 -8.72 -7.92 -13.05
N LEU A 321 -8.54 -9.15 -13.52
CA LEU A 321 -7.70 -9.47 -14.68
C LEU A 321 -8.25 -8.87 -15.98
N THR A 322 -9.57 -8.84 -16.18
CA THR A 322 -10.17 -8.35 -17.42
C THR A 322 -10.33 -6.84 -17.45
N SER A 323 -10.62 -6.22 -16.31
CA SER A 323 -11.08 -4.83 -16.25
C SER A 323 -10.41 -4.00 -15.16
N GLY A 324 -9.52 -4.60 -14.37
CA GLY A 324 -8.79 -3.94 -13.29
C GLY A 324 -7.61 -3.08 -13.75
N ARG A 325 -7.12 -2.27 -12.81
CA ARG A 325 -5.95 -1.40 -12.99
C ARG A 325 -4.66 -2.23 -12.96
N THR A 326 -3.59 -1.71 -13.57
CA THR A 326 -2.34 -2.45 -13.82
C THR A 326 -1.74 -3.10 -12.58
N ALA A 327 -1.60 -2.37 -11.46
CA ALA A 327 -1.03 -2.95 -10.24
C ALA A 327 -1.90 -4.09 -9.67
N ALA A 328 -3.22 -3.95 -9.75
CA ALA A 328 -4.16 -4.98 -9.30
C ALA A 328 -4.13 -6.21 -10.22
N ARG A 329 -3.99 -6.03 -11.55
CA ARG A 329 -3.83 -7.13 -12.50
C ARG A 329 -2.59 -7.97 -12.20
N ARG A 330 -1.48 -7.35 -11.79
CA ARG A 330 -0.26 -8.08 -11.39
C ARG A 330 -0.53 -9.03 -10.21
N VAL A 331 -1.23 -8.53 -9.19
CA VAL A 331 -1.58 -9.34 -8.01
C VAL A 331 -2.57 -10.44 -8.38
N ALA A 332 -3.58 -10.14 -9.19
CA ALA A 332 -4.53 -11.13 -9.68
C ALA A 332 -3.86 -12.21 -10.56
N ALA A 333 -2.90 -11.83 -11.39
CA ALA A 333 -2.15 -12.75 -12.25
C ALA A 333 -1.29 -13.71 -11.42
N ALA A 334 -0.61 -13.20 -10.40
CA ALA A 334 0.15 -14.03 -9.46
C ALA A 334 -0.78 -14.99 -8.69
N ALA A 335 -1.92 -14.49 -8.19
CA ALA A 335 -2.89 -15.30 -7.46
C ALA A 335 -3.57 -16.36 -8.34
N LEU A 336 -3.72 -16.11 -9.64
CA LEU A 336 -4.34 -17.05 -10.57
C LEU A 336 -3.63 -18.40 -10.57
N ALA A 337 -2.32 -18.45 -10.29
CA ALA A 337 -1.54 -19.70 -10.24
C ALA A 337 -2.13 -20.76 -9.31
N ASP A 338 -2.79 -20.34 -8.22
CA ASP A 338 -3.46 -21.26 -7.30
C ASP A 338 -4.78 -21.82 -7.88
N PHE A 339 -5.33 -21.22 -8.93
CA PHE A 339 -6.62 -21.59 -9.53
C PHE A 339 -6.44 -22.45 -10.79
N GLY A 340 -7.01 -23.65 -10.74
CA GLY A 340 -7.09 -24.58 -11.87
C GLY A 340 -8.44 -24.53 -12.60
N GLY A 341 -8.52 -25.25 -13.72
CA GLY A 341 -9.74 -25.36 -14.53
C GLY A 341 -9.61 -24.70 -15.91
N ALA A 342 -10.55 -25.03 -16.80
CA ALA A 342 -10.51 -24.58 -18.20
C ALA A 342 -10.55 -23.04 -18.31
N GLU A 343 -11.38 -22.38 -17.49
CA GLU A 343 -11.50 -20.92 -17.51
C GLU A 343 -10.25 -20.23 -16.94
N ALA A 344 -9.67 -20.73 -15.86
CA ALA A 344 -8.40 -20.22 -15.32
C ALA A 344 -7.25 -20.39 -16.34
N ASN A 345 -7.24 -21.51 -17.08
CA ASN A 345 -6.29 -21.73 -18.16
C ASN A 345 -6.49 -20.75 -19.32
N GLN A 346 -7.74 -20.45 -19.69
CA GLN A 346 -8.05 -19.43 -20.70
C GLN A 346 -7.57 -18.04 -20.26
N LEU A 347 -7.81 -17.66 -19.01
CA LEU A 347 -7.32 -16.39 -18.46
C LEU A 347 -5.78 -16.31 -18.47
N ALA A 348 -5.09 -17.40 -18.13
CA ALA A 348 -3.63 -17.45 -18.19
C ALA A 348 -3.12 -17.25 -19.63
N VAL A 349 -3.72 -17.92 -20.62
CA VAL A 349 -3.36 -17.74 -22.04
C VAL A 349 -3.64 -16.32 -22.52
N GLN A 350 -4.77 -15.73 -22.14
CA GLN A 350 -5.11 -14.35 -22.48
C GLN A 350 -4.13 -13.35 -21.85
N GLY A 351 -3.78 -13.54 -20.58
CA GLY A 351 -2.92 -12.62 -19.84
C GLY A 351 -1.46 -12.62 -20.30
N VAL A 352 -1.00 -13.61 -21.06
CA VAL A 352 0.29 -13.56 -21.78
C VAL A 352 0.33 -12.43 -22.80
N GLN A 353 -0.83 -11.96 -23.27
CA GLN A 353 -0.97 -10.82 -24.19
C GLN A 353 -1.35 -9.51 -23.47
N ASP A 354 -1.29 -9.45 -22.13
CA ASP A 354 -1.60 -8.23 -21.38
C ASP A 354 -0.66 -7.08 -21.78
N PRO A 355 -1.11 -5.81 -21.86
CA PRO A 355 -0.22 -4.69 -22.17
C PRO A 355 0.91 -4.49 -21.14
N ASP A 356 0.74 -4.95 -19.90
CA ASP A 356 1.76 -4.83 -18.84
C ASP A 356 2.71 -6.05 -18.81
N PRO A 357 4.03 -5.84 -19.00
CA PRO A 357 5.01 -6.93 -19.04
C PRO A 357 5.10 -7.76 -17.75
N GLN A 358 4.77 -7.17 -16.60
CA GLN A 358 4.81 -7.89 -15.33
C GLN A 358 3.61 -8.84 -15.18
N VAL A 359 2.43 -8.45 -15.70
CA VAL A 359 1.29 -9.35 -15.85
C VAL A 359 1.65 -10.49 -16.79
N GLN A 360 2.23 -10.19 -17.96
CA GLN A 360 2.70 -11.21 -18.90
C GLN A 360 3.64 -12.21 -18.20
N ALA A 361 4.70 -11.73 -17.55
CA ALA A 361 5.66 -12.57 -16.83
C ALA A 361 4.98 -13.47 -15.77
N SER A 362 4.03 -12.92 -15.01
CA SER A 362 3.27 -13.67 -13.99
C SER A 362 2.36 -14.75 -14.59
N MET A 363 1.87 -14.56 -15.82
CA MET A 363 1.10 -15.57 -16.55
C MET A 363 1.99 -16.63 -17.18
N VAL A 364 3.18 -16.23 -17.66
CA VAL A 364 4.17 -17.11 -18.27
C VAL A 364 4.64 -18.18 -17.28
N VAL A 365 4.98 -17.79 -16.06
CA VAL A 365 5.52 -18.71 -15.05
C VAL A 365 4.59 -19.88 -14.72
N GLN A 366 3.28 -19.71 -14.90
CA GLN A 366 2.28 -20.71 -14.58
C GLN A 366 1.80 -21.53 -15.80
N LEU A 367 2.17 -21.18 -17.04
CA LEU A 367 1.68 -21.88 -18.24
C LEU A 367 2.06 -23.36 -18.26
N ARG A 368 3.31 -23.65 -17.88
CA ARG A 368 3.88 -25.00 -17.92
C ARG A 368 3.17 -25.93 -16.93
N ASP A 369 3.03 -25.47 -15.68
CA ASP A 369 2.47 -26.27 -14.59
C ASP A 369 0.97 -26.52 -14.75
N ARG A 370 0.27 -25.68 -15.52
CA ARG A 370 -1.15 -25.84 -15.87
C ARG A 370 -1.42 -26.97 -16.88
N GLY A 371 -0.40 -27.52 -17.54
CA GLY A 371 -0.58 -28.58 -18.55
C GLY A 371 -1.35 -28.13 -19.80
N ILE A 372 -1.26 -26.85 -20.16
CA ILE A 372 -1.98 -26.29 -21.32
C ILE A 372 -1.33 -26.84 -22.62
N PRO A 373 -2.13 -27.37 -23.56
CA PRO A 373 -1.61 -27.80 -24.86
C PRO A 373 -0.88 -26.66 -25.58
N GLY A 374 0.34 -26.93 -26.05
CA GLY A 374 1.16 -25.93 -26.75
C GLY A 374 1.91 -24.94 -25.83
N ALA A 375 1.86 -25.10 -24.50
CA ALA A 375 2.55 -24.21 -23.57
C ALA A 375 4.05 -24.07 -23.87
N ILE A 376 4.77 -25.18 -24.15
CA ILE A 376 6.20 -25.15 -24.48
C ILE A 376 6.47 -24.32 -25.73
N SER A 377 5.69 -24.51 -26.79
CA SER A 377 5.83 -23.73 -28.04
C SER A 377 5.63 -22.24 -27.79
N GLN A 378 4.66 -21.88 -26.94
CA GLN A 378 4.42 -20.49 -26.55
C GLN A 378 5.60 -19.94 -25.73
N LEU A 379 6.14 -20.71 -24.77
CA LEU A 379 7.30 -20.30 -23.98
C LEU A 379 8.53 -20.03 -24.86
N ILE A 380 8.78 -20.90 -25.85
CA ILE A 380 9.88 -20.72 -26.81
C ILE A 380 9.71 -19.42 -27.60
N HIS A 381 8.49 -19.10 -28.05
CA HIS A 381 8.21 -17.83 -28.73
C HIS A 381 8.46 -16.61 -27.81
N LEU A 382 8.15 -16.73 -26.52
CA LEU A 382 8.31 -15.63 -25.55
C LEU A 382 9.76 -15.34 -25.16
N LEU A 383 10.70 -16.24 -25.47
CA LEU A 383 12.14 -15.95 -25.37
C LEU A 383 12.56 -14.78 -26.28
N ASP A 384 11.78 -14.45 -27.32
CA ASP A 384 12.03 -13.31 -28.22
C ASP A 384 11.27 -12.04 -27.81
N SER A 385 10.62 -12.03 -26.64
CA SER A 385 9.90 -10.84 -26.18
C SER A 385 10.83 -9.64 -26.06
N ARG A 386 10.34 -8.45 -26.45
CA ARG A 386 11.06 -7.18 -26.25
C ARG A 386 11.30 -6.87 -24.77
N HIS A 387 10.48 -7.43 -23.87
CA HIS A 387 10.53 -7.17 -22.44
C HIS A 387 11.40 -8.21 -21.72
N ALA A 388 12.46 -7.75 -21.06
CA ALA A 388 13.40 -8.63 -20.34
C ALA A 388 12.71 -9.53 -19.31
N VAL A 389 11.81 -8.97 -18.49
CA VAL A 389 11.06 -9.72 -17.46
C VAL A 389 10.26 -10.89 -18.02
N VAL A 390 9.78 -10.79 -19.27
CA VAL A 390 9.01 -11.85 -19.93
C VAL A 390 9.94 -12.93 -20.48
N ARG A 391 11.09 -12.53 -21.03
CA ARG A 391 12.13 -13.48 -21.45
C ARG A 391 12.64 -14.27 -20.26
N GLU A 392 12.97 -13.60 -19.15
CA GLU A 392 13.42 -14.23 -17.90
C GLU A 392 12.39 -15.20 -17.34
N ALA A 393 11.10 -14.83 -17.34
CA ALA A 393 10.01 -15.72 -16.96
C ALA A 393 9.98 -16.98 -17.85
N ALA A 394 10.04 -16.83 -19.17
CA ALA A 394 10.07 -17.97 -20.09
C ALA A 394 11.30 -18.86 -19.89
N GLN A 395 12.49 -18.27 -19.67
CA GLN A 395 13.74 -18.98 -19.36
C GLN A 395 13.59 -19.83 -18.09
N SER A 396 13.03 -19.24 -17.02
CA SER A 396 12.80 -19.94 -15.75
C SER A 396 11.87 -21.15 -15.88
N CYS A 397 10.94 -21.14 -16.84
CA CYS A 397 10.07 -22.28 -17.12
C CYS A 397 10.76 -23.39 -17.92
N LEU A 398 11.88 -23.10 -18.57
CA LEU A 398 12.55 -24.00 -19.52
C LEU A 398 13.94 -24.47 -19.05
N THR A 399 14.18 -24.46 -17.73
CA THR A 399 15.48 -24.80 -17.08
C THR A 399 16.06 -26.17 -17.44
N GLU A 400 15.28 -27.07 -18.01
CA GLU A 400 15.75 -28.36 -18.53
C GLU A 400 16.63 -28.26 -19.77
N PHE A 401 16.54 -27.15 -20.51
CA PHE A 401 17.40 -26.81 -21.63
C PHE A 401 18.59 -25.99 -21.13
N ASN A 402 19.54 -26.66 -20.49
CA ASN A 402 20.76 -26.04 -19.97
C ASN A 402 22.02 -26.64 -20.59
N PHE A 403 23.12 -25.89 -20.50
CA PHE A 403 24.39 -26.24 -21.10
C PHE A 403 24.95 -27.57 -20.58
N GLY A 404 24.82 -27.82 -19.27
CA GLY A 404 25.32 -29.05 -18.65
C GLY A 404 24.70 -30.31 -19.25
N ARG A 405 23.38 -30.30 -19.49
CA ARG A 405 22.68 -31.41 -20.15
C ARG A 405 23.05 -31.52 -21.62
N TYR A 406 23.10 -30.38 -22.32
CA TYR A 406 23.46 -30.31 -23.74
C TYR A 406 24.86 -30.89 -23.99
N ILE A 407 25.87 -30.46 -23.25
CA ILE A 407 27.26 -30.88 -23.45
C ILE A 407 27.48 -32.36 -23.08
N THR A 408 26.73 -32.87 -22.10
CA THR A 408 26.78 -34.29 -21.70
C THR A 408 26.22 -35.20 -22.79
N ALA A 409 25.14 -34.77 -23.45
CA ALA A 409 24.50 -35.52 -24.54
C ALA A 409 25.10 -35.21 -25.92
N PHE A 410 26.04 -34.26 -26.03
CA PHE A 410 26.53 -33.72 -27.31
C PHE A 410 27.00 -34.80 -28.28
N ASP A 411 27.82 -35.73 -27.78
CA ASP A 411 28.42 -36.80 -28.58
C ASP A 411 27.39 -37.85 -29.04
N LEU A 412 26.20 -37.87 -28.43
CA LEU A 412 25.10 -38.78 -28.76
C LEU A 412 24.10 -38.17 -29.76
N MET A 413 24.15 -36.85 -29.98
CA MET A 413 23.25 -36.13 -30.88
C MET A 413 23.83 -36.02 -32.29
N ASP A 414 22.97 -36.11 -33.30
CA ASP A 414 23.33 -35.74 -34.67
C ASP A 414 23.51 -34.23 -34.83
N GLU A 415 24.10 -33.79 -35.94
CA GLU A 415 24.43 -32.39 -36.21
C GLU A 415 23.20 -31.47 -36.17
N LYS A 416 22.05 -31.91 -36.70
CA LYS A 416 20.82 -31.12 -36.73
C LYS A 416 20.25 -30.92 -35.33
N ILE A 417 20.26 -31.97 -34.51
CA ILE A 417 19.81 -31.92 -33.12
C ILE A 417 20.78 -31.09 -32.27
N ARG A 418 22.10 -31.20 -32.50
CA ARG A 418 23.10 -30.33 -31.85
C ARG A 418 22.80 -28.86 -32.13
N SER A 419 22.62 -28.48 -33.39
CA SER A 419 22.37 -27.08 -33.73
C SER A 419 21.06 -26.55 -33.15
N SER A 420 19.95 -27.28 -33.36
CA SER A 420 18.63 -26.85 -32.87
C SER A 420 18.57 -26.76 -31.34
N THR A 421 19.11 -27.76 -30.63
CA THR A 421 19.16 -27.77 -29.16
C THR A 421 20.15 -26.73 -28.63
N GLY A 422 21.31 -26.57 -29.28
CA GLY A 422 22.34 -25.62 -28.90
C GLY A 422 21.87 -24.17 -28.97
N MET A 423 21.23 -23.78 -30.08
CA MET A 423 20.63 -22.44 -30.21
C MET A 423 19.57 -22.18 -29.15
N LEU A 424 18.75 -23.20 -28.83
CA LEU A 424 17.73 -23.10 -27.80
C LEU A 424 18.36 -22.92 -26.40
N VAL A 425 19.39 -23.70 -26.09
CA VAL A 425 20.16 -23.58 -24.83
C VAL A 425 20.78 -22.19 -24.70
N MET A 426 21.34 -21.62 -25.77
CA MET A 426 21.89 -20.26 -25.73
C MET A 426 20.86 -19.18 -25.39
N ARG A 427 19.60 -19.39 -25.79
CA ARG A 427 18.51 -18.46 -25.50
C ARG A 427 17.94 -18.66 -24.10
N ILE A 428 18.04 -19.86 -23.55
CA ILE A 428 17.41 -20.25 -22.28
C ILE A 428 18.35 -20.10 -21.09
N ASP A 429 19.56 -20.63 -21.20
CA ASP A 429 20.49 -20.76 -20.10
C ASP A 429 21.41 -19.52 -20.02
N PRO A 430 21.21 -18.65 -19.01
CA PRO A 430 22.02 -17.44 -18.87
C PRO A 430 23.51 -17.75 -18.59
N HIS A 431 23.84 -18.98 -18.19
CA HIS A 431 25.20 -19.41 -17.91
C HIS A 431 25.86 -20.13 -19.10
N ALA A 432 25.16 -20.34 -20.22
CA ALA A 432 25.66 -21.10 -21.35
C ALA A 432 26.98 -20.56 -21.90
N THR A 433 27.11 -19.24 -22.08
CA THR A 433 28.34 -18.62 -22.60
C THR A 433 29.54 -18.86 -21.68
N GLY A 434 29.34 -18.74 -20.36
CA GLY A 434 30.39 -18.98 -19.37
C GLY A 434 30.80 -20.45 -19.32
N ALA A 435 29.83 -21.37 -19.31
CA ALA A 435 30.11 -22.79 -19.31
C ALA A 435 30.76 -23.26 -20.62
N LEU A 436 30.40 -22.67 -21.76
CA LEU A 436 31.08 -22.88 -23.04
C LEU A 436 32.53 -22.38 -23.01
N ALA A 437 32.77 -21.21 -22.40
CA ALA A 437 34.12 -20.70 -22.19
C ALA A 437 34.98 -21.65 -21.34
N ASP A 438 34.41 -22.25 -20.29
CA ASP A 438 35.11 -23.25 -19.47
C ASP A 438 35.42 -24.53 -20.25
N GLU A 439 34.53 -24.95 -21.15
CA GLU A 439 34.76 -26.10 -22.04
C GLU A 439 35.93 -25.82 -23.01
N LEU A 440 35.99 -24.61 -23.58
CA LEU A 440 37.07 -24.16 -24.47
C LEU A 440 38.42 -24.00 -23.75
N LYS A 441 38.43 -23.60 -22.48
CA LYS A 441 39.65 -23.44 -21.65
C LYS A 441 40.11 -24.74 -20.99
N SER A 442 39.40 -25.85 -21.23
CA SER A 442 39.69 -27.11 -20.55
C SER A 442 41.12 -27.61 -20.84
N ARG A 443 41.78 -28.17 -19.82
CA ARG A 443 43.09 -28.84 -20.01
C ARG A 443 42.96 -30.09 -20.90
N THR A 444 41.76 -30.67 -20.97
CA THR A 444 41.49 -31.88 -21.75
C THR A 444 41.24 -31.54 -23.22
N ARG A 445 42.05 -32.11 -24.12
CA ARG A 445 41.94 -31.92 -25.58
C ARG A 445 40.52 -32.17 -26.12
N THR A 446 39.90 -33.29 -25.73
CA THR A 446 38.57 -33.67 -26.21
C THR A 446 37.50 -32.65 -25.83
N ARG A 447 37.59 -32.05 -24.64
CA ARG A 447 36.70 -30.98 -24.19
C ARG A 447 36.87 -29.71 -25.02
N ARG A 448 38.11 -29.31 -25.34
CA ARG A 448 38.34 -28.13 -26.18
C ARG A 448 37.78 -28.30 -27.60
N LEU A 449 37.99 -29.47 -28.22
CA LEU A 449 37.41 -29.79 -29.53
C LEU A 449 35.89 -29.77 -29.49
N ARG A 450 35.28 -30.42 -28.49
CA ARG A 450 33.84 -30.39 -28.28
C ARG A 450 33.31 -28.98 -28.02
N GLY A 451 34.05 -28.14 -27.29
CA GLY A 451 33.73 -26.75 -27.07
C GLY A 451 33.71 -25.93 -28.38
N LEU A 452 34.65 -26.18 -29.29
CA LEU A 452 34.68 -25.54 -30.61
C LEU A 452 33.48 -25.96 -31.46
N GLU A 453 33.19 -27.26 -31.53
CA GLU A 453 32.00 -27.78 -32.23
C GLU A 453 30.70 -27.26 -31.62
N ALA A 454 30.61 -27.23 -30.29
CA ALA A 454 29.47 -26.71 -29.56
C ALA A 454 29.27 -25.21 -29.82
N ALA A 455 30.34 -24.42 -29.84
CA ALA A 455 30.27 -22.99 -30.15
C ALA A 455 29.68 -22.72 -31.54
N VAL A 456 30.06 -23.52 -32.54
CA VAL A 456 29.48 -23.46 -33.89
C VAL A 456 28.01 -23.90 -33.88
N ALA A 457 27.70 -25.04 -33.28
CA ALA A 457 26.33 -25.57 -33.24
C ALA A 457 25.36 -24.62 -32.50
N MET A 458 25.84 -23.93 -31.48
CA MET A 458 25.07 -23.00 -30.66
C MET A 458 24.94 -21.59 -31.26
N ASP A 459 25.57 -21.34 -32.41
CA ASP A 459 25.72 -19.99 -33.01
C ASP A 459 26.35 -18.98 -32.03
N ALA A 460 27.28 -19.45 -31.21
CA ALA A 460 27.90 -18.70 -30.12
C ALA A 460 29.33 -18.25 -30.46
N VAL A 461 29.84 -18.54 -31.67
CA VAL A 461 31.22 -18.20 -32.07
C VAL A 461 31.55 -16.72 -31.84
N PRO A 462 30.72 -15.74 -32.23
CA PRO A 462 31.02 -14.32 -31.96
C PRO A 462 31.09 -13.99 -30.46
N LEU A 463 30.32 -14.69 -29.62
CA LEU A 463 30.28 -14.44 -28.17
C LEU A 463 31.53 -14.95 -27.44
N VAL A 464 32.23 -15.95 -28.00
CA VAL A 464 33.45 -16.54 -27.44
C VAL A 464 34.66 -16.37 -28.35
N GLU A 465 34.59 -15.46 -29.32
CA GLU A 465 35.61 -15.21 -30.34
C GLU A 465 37.03 -15.08 -29.76
N PRO A 466 37.29 -14.28 -28.70
CA PRO A 466 38.65 -14.13 -28.16
C PRO A 466 39.23 -15.46 -27.65
N LEU A 467 38.38 -16.37 -27.16
CA LEU A 467 38.80 -17.68 -26.68
C LEU A 467 39.13 -18.61 -27.85
N ILE A 468 38.34 -18.54 -28.93
CA ILE A 468 38.60 -19.32 -30.14
C ILE A 468 39.90 -18.85 -30.81
N ILE A 469 40.15 -17.54 -30.86
CA ILE A 469 41.42 -16.98 -31.36
C ILE A 469 42.60 -17.47 -30.51
N ALA A 470 42.47 -17.48 -29.19
CA ALA A 470 43.52 -18.00 -28.32
C ALA A 470 43.85 -19.48 -28.60
N LEU A 471 42.86 -20.28 -29.04
CA LEU A 471 43.06 -21.68 -29.42
C LEU A 471 43.79 -21.86 -30.76
N LEU A 472 43.99 -20.81 -31.57
CA LEU A 472 44.94 -20.84 -32.68
C LEU A 472 46.40 -20.92 -32.20
N GLY A 473 46.66 -20.69 -30.91
CA GLY A 473 47.96 -20.95 -30.27
C GLY A 473 48.07 -22.32 -29.60
N ASP A 474 47.06 -23.20 -29.69
CA ASP A 474 47.04 -24.46 -28.96
C ASP A 474 48.21 -25.39 -29.38
N PRO A 475 48.85 -26.10 -28.42
CA PRO A 475 49.92 -27.04 -28.76
C PRO A 475 49.47 -28.13 -29.74
N ASP A 476 48.20 -28.55 -29.68
CA ASP A 476 47.62 -29.57 -30.55
C ASP A 476 47.12 -28.98 -31.87
N HIS A 477 47.66 -29.47 -32.98
CA HIS A 477 47.31 -28.98 -34.31
C HIS A 477 45.87 -29.27 -34.75
N PHE A 478 45.22 -30.29 -34.20
CA PHE A 478 43.80 -30.54 -34.46
C PHE A 478 42.93 -29.46 -33.81
N VAL A 479 43.26 -29.06 -32.57
CA VAL A 479 42.54 -27.96 -31.89
C VAL A 479 42.71 -26.65 -32.65
N ARG A 480 43.94 -26.34 -33.11
CA ARG A 480 44.18 -25.17 -33.96
C ARG A 480 43.39 -25.21 -35.27
N SER A 481 43.31 -26.38 -35.92
CA SER A 481 42.58 -26.55 -37.19
C SER A 481 41.07 -26.36 -36.99
N GLU A 482 40.48 -26.94 -35.94
CA GLU A 482 39.07 -26.71 -35.62
C GLU A 482 38.80 -25.27 -35.17
N ALA A 483 39.72 -24.62 -34.44
CA ALA A 483 39.59 -23.21 -34.09
C ALA A 483 39.55 -22.32 -35.34
N ALA A 484 40.43 -22.59 -36.32
CA ALA A 484 40.40 -21.92 -37.60
C ALA A 484 39.08 -22.16 -38.36
N ARG A 485 38.51 -23.38 -38.32
CA ARG A 485 37.19 -23.66 -38.92
C ARG A 485 36.05 -22.94 -38.20
N ALA A 486 36.05 -22.91 -36.88
CA ALA A 486 35.02 -22.23 -36.10
C ALA A 486 34.96 -20.73 -36.39
N LEU A 487 36.12 -20.08 -36.59
CA LEU A 487 36.19 -18.66 -36.98
C LEU A 487 35.59 -18.37 -38.36
N ALA A 488 35.31 -19.37 -39.19
CA ALA A 488 34.55 -19.17 -40.43
C ALA A 488 33.10 -18.67 -40.19
N TYR A 489 32.61 -18.74 -38.94
CA TYR A 489 31.31 -18.25 -38.51
C TYR A 489 31.38 -16.92 -37.74
N CYS A 490 32.54 -16.23 -37.78
CA CYS A 490 32.72 -14.92 -37.15
C CYS A 490 33.41 -13.96 -38.12
N ASN A 491 32.66 -12.98 -38.64
CA ASN A 491 33.17 -12.02 -39.62
C ASN A 491 33.62 -10.71 -38.97
N THR A 492 34.62 -10.79 -38.10
CA THR A 492 35.24 -9.63 -37.45
C THR A 492 36.63 -9.37 -38.03
N PRO A 493 37.13 -8.11 -37.98
CA PRO A 493 38.50 -7.81 -38.41
C PRO A 493 39.55 -8.65 -37.68
N LEU A 494 39.32 -8.91 -36.39
CA LEU A 494 40.22 -9.70 -35.56
C LEU A 494 40.24 -11.18 -36.00
N ALA A 495 39.08 -11.80 -36.22
CA ALA A 495 39.00 -13.17 -36.75
C ALA A 495 39.67 -13.29 -38.12
N LEU A 496 39.47 -12.31 -39.01
CA LEU A 496 40.12 -12.28 -40.33
C LEU A 496 41.64 -12.19 -40.23
N GLN A 497 42.16 -11.30 -39.38
CA GLN A 497 43.60 -11.18 -39.16
C GLN A 497 44.18 -12.47 -38.58
N SER A 498 43.56 -13.04 -37.55
CA SER A 498 44.03 -14.28 -36.94
C SER A 498 43.98 -15.46 -37.91
N LEU A 499 42.99 -15.52 -38.81
CA LEU A 499 42.94 -16.50 -39.90
C LEU A 499 44.04 -16.28 -40.94
N GLN A 500 44.37 -15.03 -41.29
CA GLN A 500 45.49 -14.73 -42.20
C GLN A 500 46.81 -15.20 -41.61
N GLU A 501 47.05 -14.97 -40.32
CA GLU A 501 48.22 -15.47 -39.60
C GLU A 501 48.25 -17.01 -39.59
N ALA A 502 47.10 -17.67 -39.35
CA ALA A 502 46.99 -19.12 -39.34
C ALA A 502 47.28 -19.80 -40.70
N ARG A 503 47.22 -19.06 -41.83
CA ARG A 503 47.68 -19.57 -43.15
C ARG A 503 49.17 -19.90 -43.18
N HIS A 504 49.93 -19.37 -42.23
CA HIS A 504 51.35 -19.62 -42.09
C HIS A 504 51.67 -20.63 -40.97
N ASP A 505 50.65 -21.34 -40.43
CA ASP A 505 50.86 -22.37 -39.41
C ASP A 505 51.76 -23.51 -39.92
N ARG A 506 52.53 -24.10 -39.00
CA ARG A 506 53.40 -25.26 -39.27
C ARG A 506 52.65 -26.48 -39.80
N SER A 507 51.38 -26.68 -39.42
CA SER A 507 50.55 -27.81 -39.81
C SER A 507 49.77 -27.50 -41.09
N ALA A 508 49.86 -28.39 -42.08
CA ALA A 508 49.09 -28.26 -43.31
C ALA A 508 47.57 -28.22 -43.04
N ALA A 509 47.05 -29.04 -42.12
CA ALA A 509 45.62 -29.07 -41.78
C ALA A 509 45.11 -27.74 -41.21
N VAL A 510 45.96 -26.99 -40.50
CA VAL A 510 45.61 -25.66 -39.98
C VAL A 510 45.61 -24.62 -41.10
N ARG A 511 46.63 -24.65 -41.97
CA ARG A 511 46.69 -23.77 -43.16
C ARG A 511 45.49 -23.96 -44.07
N ASP A 512 45.14 -25.21 -44.36
CA ASP A 512 44.00 -25.57 -45.20
C ASP A 512 42.68 -25.13 -44.57
N ALA A 513 42.50 -25.33 -43.26
CA ALA A 513 41.33 -24.86 -42.53
C ALA A 513 41.21 -23.33 -42.57
N ALA A 514 42.31 -22.61 -42.31
CA ALA A 514 42.33 -21.15 -42.35
C ALA A 514 41.99 -20.59 -43.74
N GLU A 515 42.53 -21.20 -44.80
CA GLU A 515 42.23 -20.81 -46.17
C GLU A 515 40.76 -21.10 -46.54
N GLN A 516 40.21 -22.24 -46.12
CA GLN A 516 38.79 -22.56 -46.31
C GLN A 516 37.88 -21.57 -45.57
N SER A 517 38.18 -21.24 -44.32
CA SER A 517 37.42 -20.28 -43.52
C SER A 517 37.43 -18.88 -44.14
N LEU A 518 38.58 -18.41 -44.61
CA LEU A 518 38.70 -17.12 -45.32
C LEU A 518 37.91 -17.12 -46.63
N ARG A 519 37.97 -18.22 -47.40
CA ARG A 519 37.16 -18.36 -48.62
C ARG A 519 35.66 -18.32 -48.30
N LYS A 520 35.22 -19.00 -47.24
CA LYS A 520 33.82 -18.98 -46.79
C LYS A 520 33.37 -17.57 -46.41
N LEU A 521 34.13 -16.87 -45.56
CA LEU A 521 33.85 -15.48 -45.18
C LEU A 521 33.81 -14.53 -46.39
N SER A 522 34.67 -14.76 -47.39
CA SER A 522 34.68 -13.97 -48.64
C SER A 522 33.50 -14.28 -49.58
N ALA A 523 32.92 -15.48 -49.49
CA ALA A 523 31.76 -15.89 -50.27
C ALA A 523 30.44 -15.45 -49.61
N ASP A 524 30.38 -15.45 -48.28
CA ASP A 524 29.22 -15.03 -47.50
C ASP A 524 29.14 -13.48 -47.34
N GLY A 525 30.24 -12.75 -47.59
CA GLY A 525 30.33 -11.29 -47.49
C GLY A 525 30.48 -10.58 -48.84
N THR A 526 29.44 -9.85 -49.26
CA THR A 526 29.57 -8.74 -50.20
C THR A 526 30.73 -7.82 -49.81
N MET A 527 31.58 -7.47 -50.78
CA MET A 527 32.66 -6.51 -50.65
C MET A 527 32.20 -5.19 -50.00
N THR A 528 32.41 -5.02 -48.69
CA THR A 528 32.90 -3.75 -48.16
C THR A 528 34.42 -3.78 -48.22
N THR A 529 34.89 -3.62 -49.47
CA THR A 529 36.18 -3.07 -49.88
C THR A 529 37.34 -3.26 -48.92
N ALA A 530 38.21 -4.20 -49.29
CA ALA A 530 39.61 -4.29 -48.90
C ALA A 530 40.47 -3.05 -49.28
N GLY A 531 39.87 -1.86 -49.41
CA GLY A 531 40.54 -0.58 -49.67
C GLY A 531 40.30 0.50 -48.61
N SER A 532 39.36 0.32 -47.66
CA SER A 532 38.99 1.38 -46.71
C SER A 532 39.80 1.39 -45.41
N TRP A 533 40.45 0.29 -45.04
CA TRP A 533 41.11 0.17 -43.73
C TRP A 533 42.57 0.65 -43.75
N ILE A 534 43.24 0.60 -44.92
CA ILE A 534 44.59 1.16 -45.08
C ILE A 534 44.54 2.70 -45.03
N THR A 535 43.49 3.32 -45.58
CA THR A 535 43.28 4.78 -45.49
C THR A 535 42.86 5.24 -44.10
N ALA A 536 42.04 4.46 -43.37
CA ALA A 536 41.61 4.82 -42.01
C ALA A 536 42.74 4.70 -40.96
N LEU A 537 43.74 3.83 -41.18
CA LEU A 537 44.93 3.76 -40.34
C LEU A 537 45.92 4.89 -40.64
N GLN A 538 46.01 5.36 -41.88
CA GLN A 538 46.83 6.53 -42.24
C GLN A 538 46.25 7.85 -41.71
N GLU A 539 44.92 8.00 -41.67
CA GLU A 539 44.27 9.21 -41.11
C GLU A 539 44.35 9.30 -39.57
N LEU A 540 44.61 8.19 -38.87
CA LEU A 540 44.79 8.16 -37.41
C LEU A 540 46.25 8.43 -36.98
N GLU A 541 47.23 8.22 -37.85
CA GLU A 541 48.65 8.54 -37.60
C GLU A 541 48.99 10.02 -37.90
N ASP A 542 48.20 10.71 -38.72
CA ASP A 542 48.45 12.11 -39.15
C ASP A 542 47.62 13.18 -38.40
N SER A 543 46.87 12.84 -37.35
CA SER A 543 46.13 13.84 -36.57
C SER A 543 47.03 14.50 -35.52
N PRO A 544 47.28 15.83 -35.57
CA PRO A 544 48.11 16.50 -34.59
C PRO A 544 47.40 16.58 -33.23
N LEU A 545 48.17 16.26 -32.18
CA LEU A 545 47.83 16.42 -30.76
C LEU A 545 47.17 17.78 -30.48
N ILE A 546 45.96 17.77 -29.91
CA ILE A 546 45.43 18.92 -29.17
C ILE A 546 46.10 18.91 -27.79
N ASP A 547 46.96 19.90 -27.59
CA ASP A 547 47.62 20.25 -26.34
C ASP A 547 46.60 20.69 -25.28
N PRO A 548 46.50 20.03 -24.12
CA PRO A 548 45.51 20.38 -23.10
C PRO A 548 46.04 21.41 -22.11
N LEU A 549 46.60 22.55 -22.56
CA LEU A 549 46.99 23.66 -21.68
C LEU A 549 47.06 25.00 -22.45
N ALA A 550 45.92 25.66 -22.65
CA ALA A 550 45.88 27.09 -22.95
C ALA A 550 44.68 27.76 -22.27
N THR A 551 44.99 28.47 -21.19
CA THR A 551 44.10 29.30 -20.38
C THR A 551 43.83 30.66 -21.02
N ASP A 552 42.55 31.04 -21.00
CA ASP A 552 41.98 32.33 -20.55
C ASP A 552 42.35 33.65 -21.25
N ALA A 553 41.32 34.33 -21.80
CA ALA A 553 41.00 35.75 -21.54
C ALA A 553 39.93 36.27 -22.54
N GLY A 554 38.78 36.75 -22.00
CA GLY A 554 37.87 37.66 -22.71
C GLY A 554 38.50 39.04 -22.94
N PRO A 555 37.80 40.04 -23.52
CA PRO A 555 36.44 40.42 -23.08
C PRO A 555 35.45 40.89 -24.16
N GLY A 556 34.16 40.88 -23.80
CA GLY A 556 33.32 42.07 -23.92
C GLY A 556 32.49 42.33 -25.19
N LYS A 557 31.18 42.37 -24.94
CA LYS A 557 30.18 43.37 -25.41
C LYS A 557 29.20 42.99 -26.54
N GLU A 558 27.93 43.10 -26.10
CA GLU A 558 26.79 43.80 -26.73
C GLU A 558 26.03 43.12 -27.88
N GLY A 559 24.72 42.85 -27.62
CA GLY A 559 23.68 43.44 -28.46
C GLY A 559 22.53 42.54 -28.95
N VAL A 560 21.37 42.66 -28.27
CA VAL A 560 19.98 42.81 -28.80
C VAL A 560 19.52 41.86 -29.94
N TRP A 561 18.61 40.92 -29.67
CA TRP A 561 17.13 40.97 -29.73
C TRP A 561 16.55 39.70 -29.11
#